data_AF-A0A7C4HNU8-F1
#
_entry.id   AF-A0A7C4HNU8-F1
#
_cell.length_a   1.000
_cell.length_b   1.000
_cell.length_c   1.000
_cell.angle_alpha   90.00
_cell.angle_beta   90.00
_cell.angle_gamma   90.00
#
_symmetry.space_group_name_H-M   'P 1'
#
loop_
_entity.id
_entity.type
_entity.pdbx_description
1 polymer ?
#
loop_
_entity_poly.entity_id
_entity_poly.type
_entity_poly.pdbx_seq_one_letter_code
_entity_poly.pdbx_strand_id
1 'polypeptide(L)'
;MTRLFPEAKDYRTVTVPIPPDALARIEQRAGAALLPGQRERYQYFEMLDGEGKVIGHVQAMTQKGEFGAIELVFGMDLQHRVKGLYIQRQRERDKGFREETFLAKFHGVSPAAADTLADPAGASGSIGTRAVTLGVRQALLEFDELVLKQSAPATEAGPAAARGGG
;
A
#
# COMPACT_ATOMS: atom_id res chain seq x y z
N MET A 1 -11.04 -9.79 -3.32
CA MET A 1 -11.22 -8.55 -4.11
C MET A 1 -12.66 -8.06 -4.07
N THR A 2 -13.65 -8.90 -4.41
CA THR A 2 -15.10 -8.58 -4.39
C THR A 2 -15.62 -8.07 -3.05
N ARG A 3 -14.96 -8.39 -1.92
CA ARG A 3 -15.32 -7.84 -0.60
C ARG A 3 -15.09 -6.33 -0.49
N LEU A 4 -14.04 -5.79 -1.12
CA LEU A 4 -13.68 -4.36 -1.06
C LEU A 4 -14.31 -3.56 -2.20
N PHE A 5 -14.54 -4.22 -3.34
CA PHE A 5 -15.21 -3.65 -4.51
C PHE A 5 -16.28 -4.63 -5.02
N PRO A 6 -17.44 -4.70 -4.35
CA PRO A 6 -18.56 -5.55 -4.81
C PRO A 6 -19.06 -5.25 -6.23
N GLU A 7 -18.88 -4.00 -6.65
CA GLU A 7 -19.26 -3.49 -7.96
C GLU A 7 -18.28 -3.89 -9.08
N ALA A 8 -17.07 -4.34 -8.74
CA ALA A 8 -16.08 -4.78 -9.72
C ALA A 8 -16.58 -5.99 -10.52
N LYS A 9 -16.40 -5.93 -11.84
CA LYS A 9 -16.71 -7.02 -12.77
C LYS A 9 -15.46 -7.73 -13.27
N ASP A 10 -14.31 -7.05 -13.21
CA ASP A 10 -13.01 -7.61 -13.56
C ASP A 10 -11.89 -6.94 -12.76
N TYR A 11 -10.65 -7.36 -12.99
CA TYR A 11 -9.47 -6.72 -12.47
C TYR A 11 -8.31 -6.79 -13.47
N ARG A 12 -7.41 -5.81 -13.40
CA ARG A 12 -6.12 -5.82 -14.11
C ARG A 12 -4.98 -5.94 -13.12
N THR A 13 -4.12 -6.92 -13.32
CA THR A 13 -2.88 -7.04 -12.54
C THR A 13 -1.85 -6.06 -13.07
N VAL A 14 -1.26 -5.26 -12.20
CA VAL A 14 -0.13 -4.38 -12.49
C VAL A 14 1.07 -4.84 -11.69
N THR A 15 2.19 -5.08 -12.37
CA THR A 15 3.46 -5.46 -11.75
C THR A 15 4.53 -4.43 -12.12
N VAL A 16 5.17 -3.86 -11.11
CA VAL A 16 6.21 -2.83 -11.25
C VAL A 16 7.51 -3.37 -10.63
N PRO A 17 8.67 -3.27 -11.30
CA PRO A 17 9.94 -3.57 -10.65
C PRO A 17 10.19 -2.58 -9.50
N ILE A 18 10.92 -3.00 -8.46
CA ILE A 18 11.33 -2.11 -7.38
C ILE A 18 12.82 -1.77 -7.56
N PRO A 19 13.15 -0.57 -8.04
CA PRO A 19 14.53 -0.12 -8.10
C PRO A 19 15.19 -0.10 -6.70
N PRO A 20 16.50 -0.38 -6.58
CA PRO A 20 17.19 -0.38 -5.29
C PRO A 20 17.07 0.93 -4.51
N ASP A 21 17.04 2.08 -5.20
CA ASP A 21 16.89 3.40 -4.60
C ASP A 21 15.46 3.62 -4.08
N ALA A 22 14.44 3.16 -4.81
CA ALA A 22 13.06 3.19 -4.36
C ALA A 22 12.86 2.26 -3.15
N LEU A 23 13.42 1.04 -3.19
CA LEU A 23 13.40 0.11 -2.07
C LEU A 23 13.99 0.75 -0.80
N ALA A 24 15.17 1.36 -0.92
CA ALA A 24 15.82 2.02 0.22
C ALA A 24 14.94 3.14 0.81
N ARG A 25 14.31 3.97 -0.04
CA ARG A 25 13.39 5.03 0.42
C ARG A 25 12.14 4.45 1.10
N ILE A 26 11.56 3.39 0.53
CA ILE A 26 10.38 2.71 1.11
C ILE A 26 10.72 2.14 2.49
N GLU A 27 11.81 1.37 2.62
CA GLU A 27 12.20 0.74 3.89
C GLU A 27 12.59 1.79 4.95
N GLN A 28 13.27 2.86 4.55
CA GLN A 28 13.60 3.98 5.43
C GLN A 28 12.33 4.66 5.97
N ARG A 29 11.36 4.98 5.09
CA ARG A 29 10.09 5.60 5.47
C ARG A 29 9.20 4.68 6.30
N ALA A 30 9.20 3.38 5.98
CA ALA A 30 8.46 2.39 6.74
C ALA A 30 9.02 2.19 8.16
N GLY A 31 10.33 2.44 8.34
CA GLY A 31 11.06 2.13 9.57
C GLY A 31 11.33 0.63 9.74
N ALA A 32 11.12 -0.16 8.68
CA ALA A 32 11.32 -1.59 8.66
C ALA A 32 11.55 -2.07 7.23
N ALA A 33 12.34 -3.12 7.09
CA ALA A 33 12.64 -3.70 5.81
C ALA A 33 11.42 -4.47 5.25
N LEU A 34 11.24 -4.48 3.92
CA LEU A 34 10.27 -5.34 3.26
C LEU A 34 10.70 -6.81 3.44
N LEU A 35 9.75 -7.74 3.39
CA LEU A 35 10.11 -9.16 3.41
C LEU A 35 10.94 -9.51 2.17
N PRO A 36 11.89 -10.47 2.23
CA PRO A 36 12.78 -10.77 1.11
C PRO A 36 12.06 -10.99 -0.24
N GLY A 37 10.91 -11.69 -0.23
CA GLY A 37 10.11 -11.94 -1.43
C GLY A 37 9.28 -10.76 -1.96
N GLN A 38 9.34 -9.60 -1.30
CA GLN A 38 8.62 -8.37 -1.67
C GLN A 38 9.56 -7.27 -2.18
N ARG A 39 10.86 -7.54 -2.30
CA ARG A 39 11.88 -6.50 -2.61
C ARG A 39 12.17 -6.30 -4.09
N GLU A 40 11.74 -7.22 -4.94
CA GLU A 40 12.08 -7.20 -6.37
C GLU A 40 10.96 -6.62 -7.23
N ARG A 41 9.71 -6.97 -6.90
CA ARG A 41 8.52 -6.60 -7.68
C ARG A 41 7.40 -6.21 -6.73
N TYR A 42 6.81 -5.07 -7.05
CA TYR A 42 5.59 -4.59 -6.46
C TYR A 42 4.41 -4.99 -7.35
N GLN A 43 3.33 -5.50 -6.76
CA GLN A 43 2.14 -5.89 -7.49
C GLN A 43 0.89 -5.33 -6.84
N TYR A 44 0.02 -4.73 -7.65
CA TYR A 44 -1.31 -4.32 -7.25
C TYR A 44 -2.33 -4.70 -8.34
N PHE A 45 -3.60 -4.57 -8.00
CA PHE A 45 -4.71 -4.86 -8.90
C PHE A 45 -5.55 -3.61 -9.06
N GLU A 46 -5.80 -3.21 -10.30
CA GLU A 46 -6.84 -2.23 -10.61
C GLU A 46 -8.17 -2.97 -10.72
N MET A 47 -9.14 -2.54 -9.94
CA MET A 47 -10.49 -3.09 -9.97
C MET A 47 -11.26 -2.40 -11.08
N LEU A 48 -11.94 -3.15 -11.95
CA LEU A 48 -12.64 -2.65 -13.13
C LEU A 48 -14.16 -2.84 -12.98
N ASP A 49 -14.94 -1.85 -13.37
CA ASP A 49 -16.40 -1.98 -13.48
C ASP A 49 -16.83 -2.75 -14.74
N GLY A 50 -18.14 -2.82 -15.00
CA GLY A 50 -18.69 -3.52 -16.17
C GLY A 50 -18.36 -2.88 -17.51
N GLU A 51 -17.85 -1.65 -17.52
CA GLU A 51 -17.41 -0.92 -18.71
C GLU A 51 -15.88 -0.95 -18.88
N GLY A 52 -15.17 -1.64 -17.98
CA GLY A 52 -13.70 -1.73 -17.98
C GLY A 52 -13.01 -0.50 -17.38
N LYS A 53 -13.73 0.39 -16.71
CA LYS A 53 -13.15 1.57 -16.06
C LYS A 53 -12.61 1.22 -14.68
N VAL A 54 -11.44 1.77 -14.34
CA VAL A 54 -10.85 1.62 -13.00
C VAL A 54 -11.74 2.30 -11.96
N ILE A 55 -12.10 1.55 -10.91
CA ILE A 55 -12.91 2.00 -9.77
C ILE A 55 -12.16 1.97 -8.44
N GLY A 56 -10.93 1.46 -8.43
CA GLY A 56 -10.05 1.45 -7.28
C GLY A 56 -8.89 0.49 -7.43
N HIS A 57 -8.12 0.36 -6.37
CA HIS A 57 -6.89 -0.43 -6.34
C HIS A 57 -6.92 -1.41 -5.17
N VAL A 58 -6.37 -2.61 -5.36
CA VAL A 58 -6.22 -3.62 -4.32
C VAL A 58 -4.78 -4.10 -4.26
N GLN A 59 -4.28 -4.32 -3.05
CA GLN A 59 -2.95 -4.86 -2.78
C GLN A 59 -3.08 -6.04 -1.81
N ALA A 60 -2.24 -7.06 -2.00
CA ALA A 60 -2.13 -8.17 -1.07
C ALA A 60 -0.77 -8.10 -0.38
N MET A 61 -0.77 -7.99 0.94
CA MET A 61 0.44 -7.83 1.73
C MET A 61 0.63 -9.01 2.68
N THR A 62 1.88 -9.40 2.86
CA THR A 62 2.27 -10.40 3.86
C THR A 62 3.18 -9.75 4.88
N GLN A 63 2.93 -10.02 6.15
CA GLN A 63 3.73 -9.56 7.28
C GLN A 63 4.09 -10.71 8.20
N LYS A 64 5.20 -10.55 8.92
CA LYS A 64 5.62 -11.52 9.94
C LYS A 64 4.83 -11.29 11.23
N GLY A 65 4.08 -12.30 11.66
CA GLY A 65 3.51 -12.41 13.00
C GLY A 65 4.41 -13.19 13.96
N GLU A 66 3.90 -13.48 15.16
CA GLU A 66 4.57 -14.29 16.18
C GLU A 66 4.58 -15.78 15.82
N PHE A 67 3.44 -16.28 15.33
CA PHE A 67 3.20 -17.70 15.05
C PHE A 67 3.15 -18.01 13.54
N GLY A 68 3.35 -17.00 12.70
CA GLY A 68 3.55 -17.17 11.27
C GLY A 68 3.14 -15.95 10.47
N ALA A 69 2.97 -16.14 9.16
CA ALA A 69 2.56 -15.07 8.28
C ALA A 69 1.14 -14.57 8.60
N ILE A 70 0.98 -13.25 8.49
CA ILE A 70 -0.30 -12.54 8.45
C ILE A 70 -0.43 -11.98 7.04
N GLU A 71 -1.41 -12.47 6.29
CA GLU A 71 -1.72 -12.03 4.94
C GLU A 71 -2.97 -11.15 5.01
N LEU A 72 -2.86 -9.90 4.54
CA LEU A 72 -3.97 -8.96 4.45
C LEU A 72 -4.20 -8.53 3.01
N VAL A 73 -5.45 -8.22 2.70
CA VAL A 73 -5.85 -7.60 1.44
C VAL A 73 -6.36 -6.20 1.77
N PHE A 74 -5.83 -5.23 1.04
CA PHE A 74 -5.97 -3.81 1.27
C PHE A 74 -6.54 -3.15 0.02
N GLY A 75 -7.49 -2.23 0.17
CA GLY A 75 -8.14 -1.56 -0.97
C GLY A 75 -8.16 -0.05 -0.84
N MET A 76 -7.91 0.64 -1.94
CA MET A 76 -7.97 2.11 -2.05
C MET A 76 -8.93 2.56 -3.13
N ASP A 77 -9.64 3.65 -2.87
CA ASP A 77 -10.45 4.33 -3.89
C ASP A 77 -9.60 5.08 -4.93
N LEU A 78 -10.27 5.77 -5.85
CA LEU A 78 -9.63 6.57 -6.91
C LEU A 78 -8.95 7.85 -6.39
N GLN A 79 -9.24 8.24 -5.14
CA GLN A 79 -8.54 9.32 -4.43
C GLN A 79 -7.35 8.77 -3.61
N HIS A 80 -7.03 7.50 -3.79
CA HIS A 80 -5.96 6.78 -3.11
C HIS A 80 -6.12 6.79 -1.59
N ARG A 81 -7.37 6.77 -1.13
CA ARG A 81 -7.70 6.61 0.28
C ARG A 81 -8.12 5.19 0.55
N VAL A 82 -7.73 4.66 1.70
CA VAL A 82 -8.11 3.31 2.13
C VAL A 82 -9.64 3.22 2.19
N LYS A 83 -10.22 2.37 1.35
CA LYS A 83 -11.64 2.03 1.36
C LYS A 83 -11.93 0.93 2.38
N GLY A 84 -10.97 0.04 2.60
CA GLY A 84 -11.04 -1.03 3.58
C GLY A 84 -9.92 -2.04 3.43
N LEU A 85 -9.87 -2.98 4.36
CA LEU A 85 -8.96 -4.10 4.34
C LEU A 85 -9.56 -5.29 5.08
N TYR A 86 -9.02 -6.47 4.85
CA TYR A 86 -9.36 -7.67 5.60
C TYR A 86 -8.16 -8.60 5.72
N ILE A 87 -8.14 -9.40 6.78
CA ILE A 87 -7.14 -10.47 6.95
C ILE A 87 -7.57 -11.65 6.09
N GLN A 88 -6.75 -12.00 5.10
CA GLN A 88 -6.98 -13.15 4.22
C GLN A 88 -6.54 -14.44 4.89
N ARG A 89 -5.39 -14.41 5.57
CA ARG A 89 -4.85 -15.57 6.30
C ARG A 89 -4.10 -15.10 7.54
N GLN A 90 -4.21 -15.86 8.62
CA GLN A 90 -3.37 -15.66 9.79
C GLN A 90 -2.97 -16.99 10.42
N ARG A 91 -1.86 -16.97 11.16
CA ARG A 91 -1.46 -18.06 12.06
C ARG A 91 -1.36 -17.62 13.52
N GLU A 92 -1.66 -16.34 13.79
CA GLU A 92 -1.67 -15.79 15.14
C GLU A 92 -2.75 -16.40 16.03
N ARG A 93 -2.42 -16.48 17.33
CA ARG A 93 -3.37 -16.89 18.38
C ARG A 93 -4.31 -15.75 18.75
N ASP A 94 -3.75 -14.55 18.93
CA ASP A 94 -4.56 -13.34 19.01
C ASP A 94 -5.31 -13.15 17.69
N LYS A 95 -6.54 -12.68 17.80
CA LYS A 95 -7.40 -12.42 16.65
C LYS A 95 -7.97 -11.01 16.66
N GLY A 96 -7.64 -10.18 17.65
CA GLY A 96 -8.17 -8.81 17.76
C GLY A 96 -7.86 -7.94 16.54
N PHE A 97 -6.75 -8.18 15.86
CA PHE A 97 -6.36 -7.43 14.65
C PHE A 97 -7.20 -7.74 13.40
N ARG A 98 -8.11 -8.73 13.45
CA ARG A 98 -9.05 -9.01 12.34
C ARG A 98 -10.41 -8.36 12.54
N GLU A 99 -10.66 -7.83 13.73
CA GLU A 99 -11.96 -7.28 14.09
C GLU A 99 -12.22 -6.01 13.28
N GLU A 100 -13.44 -5.88 12.76
CA GLU A 100 -13.83 -4.77 11.89
C GLU A 100 -13.59 -3.40 12.57
N THR A 101 -13.76 -3.33 13.89
CA THR A 101 -13.52 -2.10 14.68
C THR A 101 -12.07 -1.64 14.67
N PHE A 102 -11.11 -2.57 14.59
CA PHE A 102 -9.69 -2.27 14.42
C PHE A 102 -9.38 -1.93 12.96
N LEU A 103 -9.84 -2.75 12.02
CA LEU A 103 -9.57 -2.55 10.59
C LEU A 103 -10.16 -1.24 10.05
N ALA A 104 -11.33 -0.83 10.54
CA ALA A 104 -11.97 0.43 10.16
C ALA A 104 -11.16 1.67 10.57
N LYS A 105 -10.19 1.55 11.48
CA LYS A 105 -9.30 2.67 11.87
C LYS A 105 -8.40 3.12 10.74
N PHE A 106 -8.19 2.29 9.72
CA PHE A 106 -7.40 2.65 8.55
C PHE A 106 -8.21 3.34 7.46
N HIS A 107 -9.55 3.39 7.54
CA HIS A 107 -10.38 4.00 6.50
C HIS A 107 -10.03 5.48 6.29
N GLY A 108 -9.94 5.89 5.02
CA GLY A 108 -9.63 7.27 4.64
C GLY A 108 -8.14 7.66 4.71
N VAL A 109 -7.28 6.81 5.28
CA VAL A 109 -5.82 7.02 5.28
C VAL A 109 -5.33 7.10 3.84
N SER A 110 -4.38 7.99 3.57
CA SER A 110 -3.80 8.19 2.24
C SER A 110 -2.29 7.96 2.29
N PRO A 111 -1.62 7.77 1.13
CA PRO A 111 -0.17 7.61 1.11
C PRO A 111 0.59 8.77 1.76
N ALA A 112 0.07 10.00 1.68
CA ALA A 112 0.66 11.16 2.35
C ALA A 112 0.68 11.05 3.89
N ALA A 113 -0.19 10.23 4.48
CA ALA A 113 -0.24 10.01 5.93
C ALA A 113 0.58 8.79 6.39
N ALA A 114 1.17 8.02 5.46
CA ALA A 114 1.81 6.74 5.76
C ALA A 114 2.98 6.89 6.73
N ASP A 115 3.82 7.91 6.55
CA ASP A 115 5.00 8.15 7.40
C ASP A 115 4.62 8.37 8.89
N THR A 116 3.42 8.88 9.15
CA THR A 116 2.90 9.17 10.49
C THR A 116 1.92 8.12 11.02
N LEU A 117 1.64 7.05 10.24
CA LEU A 117 0.62 6.06 10.58
C LEU A 117 1.07 5.21 11.78
N ALA A 118 0.62 5.53 12.99
CA ALA A 118 0.87 4.73 14.18
C ALA A 118 -0.10 3.53 14.29
N ASP A 119 0.24 2.53 15.11
CA ASP A 119 -0.67 1.42 15.42
C ASP A 119 -1.92 1.99 16.12
N PRO A 120 -3.13 1.82 15.54
CA PRO A 120 -4.37 2.30 16.16
C PRO A 120 -4.66 1.68 17.53
N ALA A 121 -4.07 0.52 17.84
CA ALA A 121 -4.17 -0.12 19.16
C ALA A 121 -3.22 0.50 20.20
N GLY A 122 -2.40 1.47 19.81
CA GLY A 122 -1.50 2.21 20.69
C GLY A 122 -0.43 1.35 21.35
N ALA A 123 0.00 1.74 22.55
CA ALA A 123 1.04 1.03 23.30
C ALA A 123 0.63 -0.42 23.65
N SER A 124 -0.67 -0.68 23.80
CA SER A 124 -1.26 -2.00 24.02
C SER A 124 -1.38 -2.87 22.78
N GLY A 125 -0.95 -2.37 21.60
CA GLY A 125 -1.02 -3.13 20.36
C GLY A 125 -0.27 -4.46 20.44
N SER A 126 -0.91 -5.51 19.95
CA SER A 126 -0.34 -6.86 19.85
C SER A 126 0.63 -6.96 18.68
N ILE A 127 1.35 -8.08 18.58
CA ILE A 127 2.19 -8.36 17.40
C ILE A 127 1.34 -8.33 16.12
N GLY A 128 0.11 -8.83 16.19
CA GLY A 128 -0.81 -8.82 15.06
C GLY A 128 -1.24 -7.41 14.64
N THR A 129 -1.62 -6.52 15.58
CA THR A 129 -2.02 -5.15 15.23
C THR A 129 -0.85 -4.35 14.65
N ARG A 130 0.35 -4.53 15.21
CA ARG A 130 1.57 -3.89 14.71
C ARG A 130 1.95 -4.39 13.32
N ALA A 131 1.84 -5.70 13.08
CA ALA A 131 2.10 -6.29 11.78
C ALA A 131 1.10 -5.79 10.72
N VAL A 132 -0.20 -5.75 11.02
CA VAL A 132 -1.21 -5.19 10.10
C VAL A 132 -0.92 -3.71 9.82
N THR A 133 -0.62 -2.92 10.85
CA THR A 133 -0.27 -1.49 10.71
C THR A 133 0.94 -1.32 9.80
N LEU A 134 2.00 -2.10 10.01
CA LEU A 134 3.20 -2.06 9.18
C LEU A 134 2.89 -2.46 7.73
N GLY A 135 2.07 -3.49 7.52
CA GLY A 135 1.65 -3.92 6.19
C GLY A 135 0.87 -2.84 5.44
N VAL A 136 -0.05 -2.14 6.12
CA VAL A 136 -0.77 -0.99 5.55
C VAL A 136 0.19 0.15 5.23
N ARG A 137 1.10 0.48 6.16
CA ARG A 137 2.11 1.51 5.94
C ARG A 137 2.97 1.21 4.71
N GLN A 138 3.52 -0.01 4.61
CA GLN A 138 4.35 -0.42 3.49
C GLN A 138 3.58 -0.37 2.16
N ALA A 139 2.36 -0.90 2.11
CA ALA A 139 1.50 -0.85 0.91
C ALA A 139 1.25 0.58 0.42
N LEU A 140 1.01 1.51 1.34
CA LEU A 140 0.82 2.92 1.01
C LEU A 140 2.11 3.57 0.47
N LEU A 141 3.25 3.26 1.08
CA LEU A 141 4.56 3.78 0.68
C LEU A 141 5.02 3.21 -0.67
N GLU A 142 4.81 1.92 -0.91
CA GLU A 142 5.10 1.28 -2.19
C GLU A 142 4.25 1.90 -3.31
N PHE A 143 2.95 2.12 -3.08
CA PHE A 143 2.08 2.73 -4.07
C PHE A 143 2.47 4.19 -4.37
N ASP A 144 2.79 4.98 -3.33
CA ASP A 144 3.30 6.35 -3.50
C ASP A 144 4.56 6.39 -4.36
N GLU A 145 5.55 5.58 -4.00
CA GLU A 145 6.88 5.63 -4.59
C GLU A 145 6.93 5.05 -6.01
N LEU A 146 6.19 3.97 -6.25
CA LEU A 146 6.31 3.17 -7.47
C LEU A 146 5.20 3.47 -8.49
N VAL A 147 4.10 4.13 -8.07
CA VAL A 147 2.96 4.41 -8.96
C VAL A 147 2.72 5.90 -9.05
N LEU A 148 2.47 6.58 -7.93
CA LEU A 148 2.03 7.98 -7.94
C LEU A 148 3.15 8.92 -8.39
N LYS A 149 4.36 8.77 -7.83
CA LYS A 149 5.51 9.62 -8.21
C LYS A 149 6.03 9.34 -9.62
N GLN A 150 5.82 8.13 -10.14
CA GLN A 150 6.18 7.79 -11.53
C GLN A 150 5.19 8.36 -12.54
N SER A 151 3.95 8.61 -12.11
CA SER A 151 2.87 9.15 -12.94
C SER A 151 2.82 10.68 -12.95
N ALA A 152 3.59 11.34 -12.08
CA ALA A 152 3.76 12.79 -12.12
C ALA A 152 4.55 13.15 -13.39
N PRO A 153 4.07 14.07 -14.25
CA PRO A 153 4.85 14.51 -15.39
C PRO A 153 6.18 15.07 -14.87
N ALA A 154 7.30 14.61 -15.45
CA ALA A 154 8.60 15.22 -15.24
C ALA A 154 8.41 16.72 -15.47
N THR A 155 8.57 17.52 -14.41
CA THR A 155 8.53 18.97 -14.54
C THR A 155 9.62 19.33 -15.54
N GLU A 156 9.22 19.87 -16.70
CA GLU A 156 10.12 20.26 -17.76
C GLU A 156 11.28 21.06 -17.16
N ALA A 157 12.48 20.49 -17.24
CA ALA A 157 13.70 21.26 -17.06
C ALA A 157 13.70 22.31 -18.17
N GLY A 158 13.29 23.54 -17.82
CA GLY A 158 13.19 24.65 -18.76
C GLY A 158 14.51 24.81 -19.53
N PRO A 159 14.45 25.14 -20.84
CA PRO A 159 15.65 25.23 -21.65
C PRO A 159 16.55 26.33 -21.08
N ALA A 160 17.78 25.95 -20.73
CA ALA A 160 18.85 26.90 -20.46
C ALA A 160 18.94 27.85 -21.65
N ALA A 161 18.59 29.11 -21.39
CA ALA A 161 18.63 30.18 -22.37
C ALA A 161 20.02 30.22 -23.00
N ALA A 162 20.07 29.94 -24.30
CA ALA A 162 21.20 30.28 -25.14
C ALA A 162 21.38 31.80 -25.09
N ARG A 163 22.38 32.25 -24.33
CA ARG A 163 22.94 33.60 -24.50
C ARG A 163 23.97 33.54 -25.63
N GLY A 164 23.49 33.77 -26.83
CA GLY A 164 24.31 34.39 -27.87
C GLY A 164 24.32 35.91 -27.67
N GLY A 165 25.47 36.54 -27.92
CA GLY A 165 25.57 37.98 -28.14
C GLY A 165 26.70 38.65 -27.36
N GLY A 166 27.77 39.01 -28.08
CA GLY A 166 28.85 39.88 -27.62
C GLY A 166 30.19 39.53 -28.21
#